data_AF-A0A2C9U7Z0-F1
#
_entry.id   AF-A0A2C9U7Z0-F1
#
_cell.length_a   1.000
_cell.length_b   1.000
_cell.length_c   1.000
_cell.angle_alpha   90.00
_cell.angle_beta   90.00
_cell.angle_gamma   90.00
#
_symmetry.space_group_name_H-M   'P 1'
#
loop_
_entity.id
_entity.type
_entity.pdbx_description
1 polymer ?
#
loop_
_entity_poly.entity_id
_entity_poly.type
_entity_poly.pdbx_seq_one_letter_code
_entity_poly.pdbx_strand_id
1 'polypeptide(L)'
;MGGDSVCADDDNFDWDSEDEREIDNHGLSSSSTLTLPAEATASSAEASSSVGSSGSKLIDHFVGMGFPEKMVAEAIQENGEDNTDLILETLLKCSARSSASSSGSKVIDHFIAMGFDAELVSKAIQENGEGNTDRILETLLTYSAIEKSPEEQQPVDSDHWSSDYDGSFLDDFSDIDSSGSEEIAKSEPDEGNTLLFLARMGYTVDEASIAMERCGPDATIAELTDFICAAQMAKAADASLPEEKPKLKHFDEDYPKHKKRSYYEYDIWKKKQRMRLEKKMLPGDDEMIRLPNPMIGFGVPTDPAIVTHRTLPEAAIGPPYFYYENVALAPKGVWTTISRFLYDVEPEFVDSKYFCASARKRGYVHNLPIQNRFPLVPLPPHSIHEALPLTKKWWPSWDTRTKLNCLQTCIGSAKLTDRIRKAVEDYDGEPPLSVQKFVLDQCRKWNLVWVGRNKVAPLEPDEVEMLLGFPRNHTRGGGISRTDRYKSLGNSFQVDTVAYHLSVLKELFPGGINLLSLFSGIGGAEVGLHRLGIRLKNVVSVEISEVNRNIVRCWWEQTNQTGNLIDIEDVQQLNADRLEQLMSSFGGFDLVVGGSPCNNLAGSNRHHRDGLEGKESSLFFDYCRILDLVKCIMTRN
;
A
#
# COMPACT_ATOMS: atom_id res chain seq x y z
N MET A 1 7.40 -51.54 -6.83
CA MET A 1 8.07 -50.89 -7.98
C MET A 1 6.97 -50.21 -8.78
N GLY A 2 6.95 -48.94 -9.13
CA GLY A 2 7.64 -47.72 -8.65
C GLY A 2 6.53 -46.66 -8.41
N GLY A 3 6.77 -45.49 -7.84
CA GLY A 3 7.98 -44.69 -7.81
C GLY A 3 7.57 -43.28 -8.25
N ASP A 4 6.90 -42.56 -7.36
CA ASP A 4 6.41 -41.19 -7.56
C ASP A 4 7.57 -40.20 -7.65
N SER A 5 7.54 -39.36 -8.69
CA SER A 5 8.47 -38.26 -8.89
C SER A 5 7.97 -36.99 -8.21
N VAL A 6 8.77 -36.53 -7.24
CA VAL A 6 8.67 -35.24 -6.57
C VAL A 6 9.33 -34.18 -7.45
N CYS A 7 8.61 -33.11 -7.78
CA CYS A 7 9.18 -31.83 -8.19
C CYS A 7 8.58 -30.74 -7.30
N ALA A 8 9.42 -30.18 -6.42
CA ALA A 8 9.15 -29.01 -5.62
C ALA A 8 10.36 -28.10 -5.78
N ASP A 9 10.14 -26.88 -6.29
CA ASP A 9 11.03 -25.74 -6.10
C ASP A 9 10.11 -24.57 -5.72
N ASP A 10 10.09 -24.27 -4.41
CA ASP A 10 9.35 -23.17 -3.79
C ASP A 10 10.38 -22.29 -3.07
N ASP A 11 10.52 -21.04 -3.53
CA ASP A 11 11.41 -20.03 -2.96
C ASP A 11 10.88 -19.54 -1.59
N ASN A 12 11.35 -20.18 -0.52
CA ASN A 12 11.07 -19.78 0.86
C ASN A 12 12.09 -18.75 1.35
N PHE A 13 11.69 -17.48 1.49
CA PHE A 13 12.48 -16.43 2.13
C PHE A 13 12.21 -16.40 3.65
N ASP A 14 13.28 -16.55 4.42
CA ASP A 14 13.33 -16.67 5.88
C ASP A 14 13.02 -15.33 6.59
N TRP A 15 11.95 -15.32 7.40
CA TRP A 15 11.50 -14.17 8.19
C TRP A 15 11.31 -14.57 9.66
N ASP A 16 12.26 -15.26 10.32
CA ASP A 16 12.02 -15.68 11.72
C ASP A 16 13.27 -15.78 12.63
N SER A 17 14.45 -15.30 12.25
CA SER A 17 15.66 -15.65 13.03
C SER A 17 15.99 -14.81 14.28
N GLU A 18 15.16 -13.84 14.71
CA GLU A 18 15.50 -13.01 15.89
C GLU A 18 14.51 -13.05 17.06
N ASP A 19 13.36 -13.73 16.96
CA ASP A 19 12.34 -13.71 18.01
C ASP A 19 12.49 -14.83 19.08
N GLU A 20 13.57 -15.61 19.10
CA GLU A 20 13.74 -16.74 20.05
C GLU A 20 15.04 -16.74 20.89
N ARG A 21 15.74 -15.61 21.07
CA ARG A 21 16.92 -15.57 21.96
C ARG A 21 16.93 -14.42 22.96
N GLU A 22 15.94 -14.37 23.84
CA GLU A 22 16.00 -13.55 25.06
C GLU A 22 15.50 -14.31 26.28
N ILE A 23 16.31 -15.27 26.75
CA ILE A 23 16.47 -15.58 28.19
C ILE A 23 17.95 -15.95 28.38
N ASP A 24 18.58 -15.38 29.41
CA ASP A 24 19.97 -15.57 29.89
C ASP A 24 21.07 -14.70 29.26
N ASN A 25 21.25 -13.49 29.79
CA ASN A 25 22.40 -13.21 30.67
C ASN A 25 22.47 -11.73 31.09
N HIS A 26 22.40 -11.49 32.40
CA HIS A 26 22.81 -10.24 33.02
C HIS A 26 24.33 -10.09 33.01
N GLY A 27 24.84 -8.91 32.65
CA GLY A 27 26.26 -8.57 32.80
C GLY A 27 26.57 -7.13 32.41
N LEU A 28 26.71 -6.27 33.42
CA LEU A 28 27.17 -4.89 33.35
C LEU A 28 28.52 -4.75 32.61
N SER A 29 28.66 -3.74 31.75
CA SER A 29 29.90 -2.93 31.68
C SER A 29 29.70 -1.61 30.92
N SER A 30 30.36 -0.60 31.47
CA SER A 30 30.36 0.85 31.22
C SER A 30 31.36 1.35 30.16
N SER A 31 31.07 2.54 29.60
CA SER A 31 31.98 3.58 29.05
C SER A 31 32.87 3.21 27.84
N SER A 32 33.27 4.11 26.92
CA SER A 32 33.37 5.58 26.92
C SER A 32 33.67 6.10 25.49
N THR A 33 33.27 7.34 25.27
CA THR A 33 33.48 8.28 24.15
C THR A 33 34.95 8.51 23.76
N LEU A 34 35.22 8.72 22.46
CA LEU A 34 36.36 9.52 21.97
C LEU A 34 35.97 10.29 20.69
N THR A 35 36.52 11.49 20.56
CA THR A 35 36.05 12.61 19.72
C THR A 35 37.20 13.16 18.85
N LEU A 36 36.82 13.79 17.72
CA LEU A 36 37.50 14.86 16.92
C LEU A 36 38.53 14.47 15.82
N PRO A 37 38.83 15.36 14.83
CA PRO A 37 38.00 16.38 14.13
C PRO A 37 38.24 16.44 12.58
N ALA A 38 37.49 17.34 11.93
CA ALA A 38 37.48 17.71 10.51
C ALA A 38 38.60 18.67 10.07
N GLU A 39 38.84 18.76 8.74
CA GLU A 39 39.17 20.04 8.06
C GLU A 39 38.94 19.96 6.53
N ALA A 40 38.59 21.12 5.95
CA ALA A 40 38.11 21.36 4.59
C ALA A 40 39.21 21.88 3.64
N THR A 41 38.95 21.92 2.32
CA THR A 41 39.23 23.09 1.45
C THR A 41 38.74 22.90 0.01
N ALA A 42 38.32 24.02 -0.60
CA ALA A 42 37.73 24.18 -1.92
C ALA A 42 38.74 24.71 -2.96
N SER A 43 38.45 24.53 -4.26
CA SER A 43 38.79 25.50 -5.32
C SER A 43 38.15 25.18 -6.69
N SER A 44 37.64 26.24 -7.31
CA SER A 44 37.03 26.42 -8.64
C SER A 44 38.02 26.60 -9.80
N ALA A 45 37.62 26.31 -11.05
CA ALA A 45 37.90 27.13 -12.25
C ALA A 45 37.21 26.59 -13.53
N GLU A 46 36.62 27.51 -14.31
CA GLU A 46 36.06 27.34 -15.66
C GLU A 46 37.12 27.48 -16.78
N ALA A 47 36.84 26.95 -17.98
CA ALA A 47 36.98 27.65 -19.27
C ALA A 47 36.47 26.83 -20.49
N SER A 48 35.65 27.51 -21.32
CA SER A 48 35.29 27.41 -22.77
C SER A 48 36.23 26.62 -23.73
N SER A 49 35.89 26.13 -24.93
CA SER A 49 34.73 26.17 -25.86
C SER A 49 34.99 25.18 -27.02
N SER A 50 33.95 24.67 -27.71
CA SER A 50 34.05 24.26 -29.13
C SER A 50 32.68 24.23 -29.82
N VAL A 51 32.53 25.07 -30.85
CA VAL A 51 31.39 25.22 -31.75
C VAL A 51 31.43 24.13 -32.83
N GLY A 52 30.30 23.45 -33.06
CA GLY A 52 30.06 22.63 -34.25
C GLY A 52 29.08 21.47 -34.03
N SER A 53 27.87 21.59 -34.61
CA SER A 53 26.81 20.56 -34.75
C SER A 53 25.86 20.36 -33.55
N SER A 54 25.01 21.36 -33.25
CA SER A 54 23.95 21.25 -32.23
C SER A 54 22.53 21.15 -32.83
N GLY A 55 22.23 21.89 -33.89
CA GLY A 55 20.86 22.00 -34.43
C GLY A 55 20.20 20.68 -34.89
N SER A 56 20.95 19.69 -35.41
CA SER A 56 20.32 18.46 -35.89
C SER A 56 19.80 17.57 -34.77
N LYS A 57 20.42 17.59 -33.58
CA LYS A 57 20.02 16.75 -32.45
C LYS A 57 18.74 17.22 -31.78
N LEU A 58 18.51 18.55 -31.75
CA LEU A 58 17.29 19.14 -31.20
C LEU A 58 16.09 18.91 -32.11
N ILE A 59 16.30 19.00 -33.43
CA ILE A 59 15.24 18.69 -34.40
C ILE A 59 14.85 17.22 -34.27
N ASP A 60 15.81 16.29 -34.26
CA ASP A 60 15.54 14.86 -34.08
C ASP A 60 14.82 14.56 -32.75
N HIS A 61 15.16 15.29 -31.68
CA HIS A 61 14.53 15.12 -30.37
C HIS A 61 13.03 15.47 -30.39
N PHE A 62 12.67 16.64 -30.94
CA PHE A 62 11.26 17.05 -30.99
C PHE A 62 10.46 16.36 -32.10
N VAL A 63 11.10 15.95 -33.19
CA VAL A 63 10.48 15.08 -34.20
C VAL A 63 10.22 13.69 -33.62
N GLY A 64 11.14 13.14 -32.82
CA GLY A 64 10.95 11.90 -32.07
C GLY A 64 9.81 11.97 -31.03
N MET A 65 9.50 13.17 -30.54
CA MET A 65 8.33 13.45 -29.69
C MET A 65 7.02 13.61 -30.49
N GLY A 66 7.05 13.50 -31.82
CA GLY A 66 5.87 13.51 -32.68
C GLY A 66 5.52 14.87 -33.29
N PHE A 67 6.36 15.89 -33.15
CA PHE A 67 6.13 17.20 -33.78
C PHE A 67 6.63 17.23 -35.24
N PRO A 68 5.87 17.84 -36.18
CA PRO A 68 6.32 17.94 -37.57
C PRO A 68 7.62 18.74 -37.69
N GLU A 69 8.60 18.19 -38.41
CA GLU A 69 9.95 18.78 -38.58
C GLU A 69 9.92 20.26 -39.00
N LYS A 70 8.97 20.63 -39.87
CA LYS A 70 8.78 22.02 -40.31
C LYS A 70 8.39 22.96 -39.16
N MET A 71 7.56 22.50 -38.22
CA MET A 71 7.10 23.27 -37.07
C MET A 71 8.22 23.41 -36.03
N VAL A 72 9.03 22.36 -35.87
CA VAL A 72 10.22 22.34 -35.01
C VAL A 72 11.28 23.32 -35.52
N ALA A 73 11.52 23.34 -36.84
CA ALA A 73 12.45 24.29 -37.45
C ALA A 73 12.02 25.76 -37.25
N GLU A 74 10.72 26.06 -37.40
CA GLU A 74 10.18 27.42 -37.15
C GLU A 74 10.29 27.81 -35.67
N ALA A 75 9.98 26.90 -34.73
CA ALA A 75 10.08 27.17 -33.29
C ALA A 75 11.53 27.37 -32.81
N ILE A 76 12.49 26.67 -33.41
CA ILE A 76 13.93 26.86 -33.15
C ILE A 76 14.41 28.19 -33.75
N GLN A 77 13.92 28.58 -34.94
CA GLN A 77 14.26 29.85 -35.56
C GLN A 77 13.72 31.05 -34.76
N GLU A 78 12.59 30.91 -34.09
CA GLU A 78 11.97 31.97 -33.29
C GLU A 78 12.64 32.15 -31.92
N ASN A 79 13.06 31.06 -31.26
CA ASN A 79 13.52 31.09 -29.86
C ASN A 79 15.03 30.83 -29.67
N GLY A 80 15.75 30.39 -30.71
CA GLY A 80 17.15 29.97 -30.60
C GLY A 80 17.33 28.56 -30.00
N GLU A 81 18.49 27.94 -30.24
CA GLU A 81 18.78 26.54 -29.83
C GLU A 81 19.07 26.37 -28.32
N ASP A 82 19.19 27.47 -27.57
CA ASP A 82 19.72 27.46 -26.20
C ASP A 82 18.68 27.13 -25.12
N ASN A 83 17.37 27.14 -25.45
CA ASN A 83 16.30 26.93 -24.47
C ASN A 83 15.19 25.99 -24.99
N THR A 84 15.31 24.71 -24.65
CA THR A 84 14.39 23.62 -25.02
C THR A 84 12.96 23.83 -24.52
N ASP A 85 12.80 24.48 -23.35
CA ASP A 85 11.49 24.63 -22.73
C ASP A 85 10.64 25.66 -23.47
N LEU A 86 11.26 26.76 -23.93
CA LEU A 86 10.60 27.76 -24.78
C LEU A 86 10.24 27.20 -26.17
N ILE A 87 11.10 26.35 -26.74
CA ILE A 87 10.81 25.67 -28.01
C ILE A 87 9.60 24.75 -27.84
N LEU A 88 9.55 23.96 -26.76
CA LEU A 88 8.43 23.07 -26.46
C LEU A 88 7.12 23.84 -26.21
N GLU A 89 7.17 24.94 -25.45
CA GLU A 89 6.01 25.79 -25.20
C GLU A 89 5.46 26.40 -26.52
N THR A 90 6.36 26.85 -27.40
CA THR A 90 6.00 27.39 -28.71
C THR A 90 5.40 26.32 -29.62
N LEU A 91 5.96 25.10 -29.62
CA LEU A 91 5.43 23.96 -30.36
C LEU A 91 4.03 23.54 -29.88
N LEU A 92 3.81 23.50 -28.56
CA LEU A 92 2.49 23.22 -27.99
C LEU A 92 1.47 24.31 -28.35
N LYS A 93 1.89 25.57 -28.34
CA LYS A 93 1.05 26.72 -28.71
C LYS A 93 0.70 26.73 -30.21
N CYS A 94 1.63 26.32 -31.07
CA CYS A 94 1.40 26.16 -32.51
C CYS A 94 0.47 24.96 -32.80
N SER A 95 0.67 23.82 -32.14
CA SER A 95 -0.26 22.68 -32.21
C SER A 95 -1.68 23.04 -31.76
N ALA A 96 -1.82 23.86 -30.71
CA ALA A 96 -3.11 24.38 -30.28
C ALA A 96 -3.75 25.31 -31.33
N ARG A 97 -2.97 26.11 -32.05
CA ARG A 97 -3.46 26.96 -33.15
C ARG A 97 -3.87 26.18 -34.39
N SER A 98 -3.17 25.10 -34.73
CA SER A 98 -3.54 24.20 -35.84
C SER A 98 -4.84 23.42 -35.58
N SER A 99 -5.31 23.36 -34.33
CA SER A 99 -6.52 22.64 -33.92
C SER A 99 -7.82 23.45 -34.00
N ALA A 100 -7.76 24.71 -34.46
CA ALA A 100 -8.87 25.67 -34.44
C ALA A 100 -9.67 25.79 -35.76
N SER A 101 -9.56 24.84 -36.70
CA SER A 101 -10.47 24.77 -37.86
C SER A 101 -10.94 23.35 -38.15
N SER A 102 -12.27 23.15 -38.10
CA SER A 102 -13.06 21.94 -38.39
C SER A 102 -13.59 21.22 -37.13
N SER A 103 -14.78 21.63 -36.68
CA SER A 103 -15.48 21.04 -35.53
C SER A 103 -16.27 19.76 -35.87
N GLY A 104 -16.35 19.36 -37.13
CA GLY A 104 -17.22 18.25 -37.56
C GLY A 104 -16.63 16.84 -37.45
N SER A 105 -15.30 16.65 -37.36
CA SER A 105 -14.69 15.30 -37.34
C SER A 105 -14.32 14.78 -35.95
N LYS A 106 -14.13 15.65 -34.95
CA LYS A 106 -13.50 15.26 -33.67
C LYS A 106 -14.35 14.30 -32.83
N VAL A 107 -15.68 14.45 -32.85
CA VAL A 107 -16.59 13.59 -32.06
C VAL A 107 -16.76 12.23 -32.73
N ILE A 108 -16.86 12.21 -34.06
CA ILE A 108 -16.96 10.97 -34.84
C ILE A 108 -15.69 10.14 -34.70
N ASP A 109 -14.52 10.77 -34.87
CA ASP A 109 -13.22 10.09 -34.73
C ASP A 109 -13.01 9.55 -33.30
N HIS A 110 -13.53 10.24 -32.28
CA HIS A 110 -13.46 9.81 -30.88
C HIS A 110 -14.28 8.53 -30.61
N PHE A 111 -15.50 8.43 -31.12
CA PHE A 111 -16.35 7.24 -30.92
C PHE A 111 -15.93 6.06 -31.81
N ILE A 112 -15.42 6.32 -33.02
CA ILE A 112 -14.83 5.26 -33.87
C ILE A 112 -13.55 4.70 -33.23
N ALA A 113 -12.71 5.54 -32.63
CA ALA A 113 -11.52 5.09 -31.90
C ALA A 113 -11.84 4.24 -30.65
N MET A 114 -13.05 4.39 -30.09
CA MET A 114 -13.56 3.53 -29.01
C MET A 114 -14.16 2.20 -29.50
N GLY A 115 -14.17 1.96 -30.82
CA GLY A 115 -14.57 0.68 -31.42
C GLY A 115 -16.04 0.59 -31.85
N PHE A 116 -16.75 1.72 -31.93
CA PHE A 116 -18.12 1.76 -32.44
C PHE A 116 -18.16 1.89 -33.97
N ASP A 117 -19.16 1.29 -34.61
CA ASP A 117 -19.33 1.34 -36.06
C ASP A 117 -19.65 2.77 -36.55
N ALA A 118 -19.00 3.18 -37.65
CA ALA A 118 -19.08 4.54 -38.17
C ALA A 118 -20.50 4.95 -38.62
N GLU A 119 -21.33 4.00 -39.06
CA GLU A 119 -22.72 4.27 -39.44
C GLU A 119 -23.61 4.50 -38.20
N LEU A 120 -23.40 3.73 -37.13
CA LEU A 120 -24.11 3.90 -35.86
C LEU A 120 -23.75 5.21 -35.16
N VAL A 121 -22.46 5.59 -35.21
CA VAL A 121 -21.96 6.87 -34.67
C VAL A 121 -22.58 8.06 -35.39
N SER A 122 -22.67 7.99 -36.73
CA SER A 122 -23.30 9.05 -37.52
C SER A 122 -24.79 9.21 -37.19
N LYS A 123 -25.50 8.10 -36.98
CA LYS A 123 -26.92 8.09 -36.64
C LYS A 123 -27.19 8.62 -35.23
N ALA A 124 -26.38 8.20 -34.24
CA ALA A 124 -26.48 8.65 -32.86
C ALA A 124 -26.19 10.16 -32.70
N ILE A 125 -25.27 10.71 -33.50
CA ILE A 125 -24.98 12.14 -33.55
C ILE A 125 -26.11 12.92 -34.23
N GLN A 126 -26.73 12.38 -35.27
CA GLN A 126 -27.86 13.01 -35.95
C GLN A 126 -29.11 13.11 -35.04
N GLU A 127 -29.32 12.14 -34.15
CA GLU A 127 -30.45 12.12 -33.21
C GLU A 127 -30.23 13.02 -31.98
N ASN A 128 -29.00 13.10 -31.45
CA ASN A 128 -28.74 13.78 -30.17
C ASN A 128 -28.00 15.13 -30.29
N GLY A 129 -27.42 15.42 -31.47
CA GLY A 129 -26.59 16.60 -31.69
C GLY A 129 -25.19 16.51 -31.05
N GLU A 130 -24.20 17.17 -31.66
CA GLU A 130 -22.77 17.06 -31.31
C GLU A 130 -22.38 17.63 -29.92
N GLY A 131 -23.31 18.27 -29.20
CA GLY A 131 -23.03 19.00 -27.96
C GLY A 131 -23.05 18.15 -26.69
N ASN A 132 -23.48 16.89 -26.74
CA ASN A 132 -23.61 16.05 -25.55
C ASN A 132 -23.09 14.61 -25.79
N THR A 133 -21.81 14.40 -25.50
CA THR A 133 -21.10 13.12 -25.67
C THR A 133 -21.69 11.97 -24.87
N ASP A 134 -22.26 12.26 -23.69
CA ASP A 134 -22.77 11.22 -22.79
C ASP A 134 -24.06 10.59 -23.35
N ARG A 135 -24.93 11.41 -23.96
CA ARG A 135 -26.15 10.93 -24.62
C ARG A 135 -25.87 10.18 -25.92
N ILE A 136 -24.83 10.60 -26.65
CA ILE A 136 -24.35 9.88 -27.85
C ILE A 136 -23.84 8.50 -27.45
N LEU A 137 -23.04 8.41 -26.38
CA LEU A 137 -22.53 7.13 -25.87
C LEU A 137 -23.65 6.20 -25.40
N GLU A 138 -24.64 6.72 -24.67
CA GLU A 138 -25.80 5.95 -24.20
C GLU A 138 -26.63 5.40 -25.37
N THR A 139 -26.82 6.21 -26.42
CA THR A 139 -27.53 5.80 -27.64
C THR A 139 -26.74 4.75 -28.43
N LEU A 140 -25.42 4.91 -28.52
CA LEU A 140 -24.53 3.95 -29.17
C LEU A 140 -24.52 2.60 -28.48
N LEU A 141 -24.45 2.59 -27.13
CA LEU A 141 -24.55 1.37 -26.34
C LEU A 141 -25.90 0.67 -26.53
N THR A 142 -26.97 1.46 -26.71
CA THR A 142 -28.32 0.94 -26.98
C THR A 142 -28.39 0.28 -28.37
N TYR A 143 -27.83 0.91 -29.42
CA TYR A 143 -27.76 0.30 -30.75
C TYR A 143 -26.92 -0.99 -30.76
N SER A 144 -25.77 -0.99 -30.07
CA SER A 144 -24.91 -2.18 -29.95
C SER A 144 -25.55 -3.32 -29.15
N ALA A 145 -26.52 -3.02 -28.28
CA ALA A 145 -27.31 -4.04 -27.57
C ALA A 145 -28.43 -4.62 -28.46
N ILE A 146 -29.03 -3.79 -29.33
CA ILE A 146 -30.08 -4.22 -30.27
C ILE A 146 -29.49 -5.11 -31.38
N GLU A 147 -28.27 -4.82 -31.86
CA GLU A 147 -27.58 -5.66 -32.85
C GLU A 147 -27.12 -7.03 -32.33
N LYS A 148 -27.09 -7.24 -31.00
CA LYS A 148 -26.71 -8.52 -30.38
C LYS A 148 -27.89 -9.47 -30.11
N SER A 149 -29.10 -9.11 -30.52
CA SER A 149 -30.27 -9.98 -30.48
C SER A 149 -30.50 -10.65 -31.84
N PRO A 150 -30.90 -11.94 -31.91
CA PRO A 150 -31.28 -12.53 -33.19
C PRO A 150 -32.56 -11.85 -33.71
N GLU A 151 -32.56 -11.47 -34.99
CA GLU A 151 -33.73 -10.92 -35.67
C GLU A 151 -34.94 -11.89 -35.59
N GLU A 152 -36.07 -11.42 -35.09
CA GLU A 152 -37.37 -12.05 -35.34
C GLU A 152 -38.08 -11.33 -36.50
N GLN A 153 -38.47 -12.13 -37.49
CA GLN A 153 -39.27 -11.70 -38.63
C GLN A 153 -40.71 -11.39 -38.17
N GLN A 154 -41.16 -10.18 -38.50
CA GLN A 154 -42.56 -9.71 -38.51
C GLN A 154 -43.47 -10.64 -39.35
N PRO A 155 -44.83 -10.70 -39.13
CA PRO A 155 -45.68 -9.53 -39.44
C PRO A 155 -47.13 -9.41 -38.85
N VAL A 156 -47.67 -8.18 -39.00
CA VAL A 156 -49.08 -7.72 -39.16
C VAL A 156 -50.02 -7.50 -37.95
N ASP A 157 -50.40 -6.21 -37.80
CA ASP A 157 -51.65 -5.53 -37.37
C ASP A 157 -52.63 -6.12 -36.33
N SER A 158 -52.93 -5.36 -35.26
CA SER A 158 -54.18 -4.57 -35.16
C SER A 158 -54.29 -3.80 -33.83
N ASP A 159 -54.91 -2.63 -33.92
CA ASP A 159 -55.13 -1.62 -32.88
C ASP A 159 -55.95 -2.10 -31.67
N HIS A 160 -55.66 -1.58 -30.46
CA HIS A 160 -56.66 -0.87 -29.64
C HIS A 160 -56.09 -0.17 -28.40
N TRP A 161 -56.50 1.08 -28.22
CA TRP A 161 -56.29 1.99 -27.09
C TRP A 161 -56.71 1.43 -25.71
N SER A 162 -55.97 1.78 -24.64
CA SER A 162 -56.46 2.62 -23.51
C SER A 162 -55.88 2.30 -22.13
N SER A 163 -55.47 3.39 -21.44
CA SER A 163 -55.56 3.73 -20.00
C SER A 163 -54.79 2.94 -18.93
N ASP A 164 -53.85 3.67 -18.32
CA ASP A 164 -53.83 4.11 -16.91
C ASP A 164 -53.96 3.13 -15.73
N TYR A 165 -53.01 3.35 -14.81
CA TYR A 165 -53.03 3.14 -13.36
C TYR A 165 -52.70 1.76 -12.76
N ASP A 166 -51.72 1.86 -11.85
CA ASP A 166 -51.54 1.16 -10.57
C ASP A 166 -50.89 -0.23 -10.56
N GLY A 167 -49.91 -0.35 -9.68
CA GLY A 167 -49.07 -1.52 -9.50
C GLY A 167 -48.43 -1.49 -8.13
N SER A 168 -49.24 -1.77 -7.11
CA SER A 168 -48.74 -2.32 -5.86
C SER A 168 -49.14 -3.79 -5.74
N PHE A 169 -48.33 -4.53 -4.99
CA PHE A 169 -48.63 -5.78 -4.29
C PHE A 169 -48.08 -7.09 -4.89
N LEU A 170 -46.88 -7.42 -4.38
CA LEU A 170 -46.50 -8.65 -3.65
C LEU A 170 -46.62 -10.05 -4.29
N ASP A 171 -45.73 -10.90 -3.76
CA ASP A 171 -45.76 -12.36 -3.67
C ASP A 171 -45.36 -13.10 -4.96
N ASP A 172 -44.56 -14.16 -4.97
CA ASP A 172 -43.99 -15.06 -3.95
C ASP A 172 -43.09 -16.07 -4.73
N PHE A 173 -42.41 -16.94 -3.98
CA PHE A 173 -41.80 -18.22 -4.36
C PHE A 173 -40.42 -18.15 -5.01
N SER A 174 -39.47 -19.05 -4.75
CA SER A 174 -39.24 -20.09 -3.73
C SER A 174 -37.92 -20.75 -4.14
N ASP A 175 -37.11 -21.19 -3.17
CA ASP A 175 -35.95 -22.04 -3.39
C ASP A 175 -36.29 -23.32 -4.17
N ILE A 176 -35.50 -23.66 -5.19
CA ILE A 176 -35.30 -25.05 -5.60
C ILE A 176 -33.89 -25.26 -6.18
N ASP A 177 -33.09 -26.06 -5.47
CA ASP A 177 -31.89 -26.69 -5.99
C ASP A 177 -32.28 -27.70 -7.07
N SER A 178 -31.60 -27.67 -8.22
CA SER A 178 -31.51 -28.83 -9.10
C SER A 178 -30.19 -28.83 -9.84
N SER A 179 -29.26 -29.66 -9.35
CA SER A 179 -28.13 -30.16 -10.10
C SER A 179 -28.62 -30.92 -11.34
N GLY A 180 -28.33 -30.40 -12.53
CA GLY A 180 -28.48 -31.07 -13.80
C GLY A 180 -27.16 -31.03 -14.56
N SER A 181 -26.46 -32.15 -14.55
CA SER A 181 -25.38 -32.45 -15.49
C SER A 181 -25.95 -32.58 -16.90
N GLU A 182 -25.48 -31.78 -17.85
CA GLU A 182 -25.58 -32.10 -19.27
C GLU A 182 -24.18 -32.13 -19.88
N GLU A 183 -23.82 -33.32 -20.37
CA GLU A 183 -22.70 -33.60 -21.24
C GLU A 183 -22.78 -32.72 -22.49
N ILE A 184 -21.80 -31.83 -22.69
CA ILE A 184 -21.49 -31.32 -24.02
C ILE A 184 -20.40 -32.21 -24.60
N ALA A 185 -20.76 -32.86 -25.71
CA ALA A 185 -20.00 -33.83 -26.46
C ALA A 185 -18.57 -33.35 -26.78
N LYS A 186 -17.63 -34.29 -26.68
CA LYS A 186 -16.26 -34.18 -27.22
C LYS A 186 -16.32 -33.90 -28.72
N SER A 187 -15.80 -32.76 -29.15
CA SER A 187 -15.27 -32.58 -30.50
C SER A 187 -13.76 -32.35 -30.37
N GLU A 188 -12.97 -33.23 -30.99
CA GLU A 188 -11.52 -33.12 -31.01
C GLU A 188 -11.07 -31.81 -31.66
N PRO A 189 -10.02 -31.14 -31.15
CA PRO A 189 -9.47 -29.97 -31.80
C PRO A 189 -8.60 -30.42 -32.98
N ASP A 190 -9.01 -30.04 -34.18
CA ASP A 190 -8.18 -30.14 -35.38
C ASP A 190 -6.91 -29.30 -35.16
N GLU A 191 -5.74 -29.96 -35.07
CA GLU A 191 -4.42 -29.37 -34.80
C GLU A 191 -4.09 -28.19 -35.73
N GLY A 192 -4.70 -28.14 -36.92
CA GLY A 192 -4.54 -27.07 -37.89
C GLY A 192 -5.19 -25.72 -37.52
N ASN A 193 -6.19 -25.70 -36.63
CA ASN A 193 -6.99 -24.50 -36.36
C ASN A 193 -6.43 -23.63 -35.20
N THR A 194 -5.82 -24.28 -34.21
CA THR A 194 -5.25 -23.60 -33.03
C THR A 194 -4.01 -22.77 -33.38
N LEU A 195 -3.15 -23.28 -34.26
CA LEU A 195 -1.92 -22.61 -34.67
C LEU A 195 -2.21 -21.35 -35.50
N LEU A 196 -3.22 -21.42 -36.38
CA LEU A 196 -3.70 -20.27 -37.15
C LEU A 196 -4.34 -19.19 -36.26
N PHE A 197 -5.01 -19.60 -35.17
CA PHE A 197 -5.61 -18.69 -34.21
C PHE A 197 -4.55 -17.93 -33.39
N LEU A 198 -3.51 -18.62 -32.91
CA LEU A 198 -2.38 -17.98 -32.20
C LEU A 198 -1.58 -17.04 -33.11
N ALA A 199 -1.41 -17.40 -34.39
CA ALA A 199 -0.78 -16.52 -35.37
C ALA A 199 -1.61 -15.25 -35.63
N ARG A 200 -2.96 -15.34 -35.63
CA ARG A 200 -3.84 -14.16 -35.73
C ARG A 200 -3.81 -13.27 -34.48
N MET A 201 -3.46 -13.82 -33.32
CA MET A 201 -3.23 -13.04 -32.08
C MET A 201 -1.85 -12.35 -32.05
N GLY A 202 -1.02 -12.54 -33.09
CA GLY A 202 0.28 -11.86 -33.23
C GLY A 202 1.48 -12.65 -32.70
N TYR A 203 1.30 -13.92 -32.31
CA TYR A 203 2.41 -14.79 -31.92
C TYR A 203 3.09 -15.44 -33.12
N THR A 204 4.39 -15.71 -33.02
CA THR A 204 5.09 -16.39 -34.11
C THR A 204 4.71 -17.88 -34.16
N VAL A 205 4.74 -18.45 -35.37
CA VAL A 205 4.44 -19.88 -35.61
C VAL A 205 5.35 -20.79 -34.79
N ASP A 206 6.61 -20.39 -34.57
CA ASP A 206 7.58 -21.12 -33.76
C ASP A 206 7.22 -21.10 -32.27
N GLU A 207 6.78 -19.95 -31.73
CA GLU A 207 6.35 -19.84 -30.33
C GLU A 207 5.09 -20.65 -30.06
N ALA A 208 4.11 -20.60 -30.98
CA ALA A 208 2.90 -21.40 -30.90
C ALA A 208 3.20 -22.90 -30.95
N SER A 209 4.12 -23.33 -31.82
CA SER A 209 4.52 -24.74 -31.94
C SER A 209 5.23 -25.26 -30.69
N ILE A 210 6.14 -24.47 -30.12
CA ILE A 210 6.85 -24.82 -28.87
C ILE A 210 5.88 -24.87 -27.69
N ALA A 211 4.92 -23.96 -27.62
CA ALA A 211 3.90 -23.96 -26.58
C ALA A 211 3.00 -25.20 -26.66
N MET A 212 2.60 -25.60 -27.87
CA MET A 212 1.79 -26.80 -28.09
C MET A 212 2.55 -28.08 -27.73
N GLU A 213 3.84 -28.19 -28.07
CA GLU A 213 4.69 -29.34 -27.70
C GLU A 213 4.85 -29.47 -26.19
N ARG A 214 4.93 -28.35 -25.47
CA ARG A 214 5.20 -28.30 -24.03
C ARG A 214 3.95 -28.40 -23.15
N CYS A 215 2.83 -27.86 -23.59
CA CYS A 215 1.58 -27.85 -22.82
C CYS A 215 0.71 -29.09 -23.11
N GLY A 216 1.00 -29.82 -24.19
CA GLY A 216 0.29 -31.03 -24.58
C GLY A 216 -0.92 -30.76 -25.50
N PRO A 217 -1.45 -31.80 -26.16
CA PRO A 217 -2.45 -31.67 -27.22
C PRO A 217 -3.85 -31.22 -26.73
N ASP A 218 -4.13 -31.35 -25.43
CA ASP A 218 -5.40 -30.95 -24.81
C ASP A 218 -5.35 -29.53 -24.18
N ALA A 219 -4.24 -28.80 -24.35
CA ALA A 219 -4.05 -27.49 -23.74
C ALA A 219 -5.00 -26.43 -24.33
N THR A 220 -5.59 -25.63 -23.45
CA THR A 220 -6.47 -24.54 -23.86
C THR A 220 -5.67 -23.38 -24.47
N ILE A 221 -6.31 -22.57 -25.32
CA ILE A 221 -5.67 -21.40 -25.95
C ILE A 221 -5.13 -20.42 -24.89
N ALA A 222 -5.80 -20.30 -23.74
CA ALA A 222 -5.34 -19.48 -22.61
C ALA A 222 -4.02 -19.98 -22.03
N GLU A 223 -3.88 -21.29 -21.83
CA GLU A 223 -2.65 -21.90 -21.30
C GLU A 223 -1.48 -21.79 -22.29
N LEU A 224 -1.76 -21.95 -23.60
CA LEU A 224 -0.75 -21.76 -24.65
C LEU A 224 -0.28 -20.30 -24.71
N THR A 225 -1.20 -19.35 -24.54
CA THR A 225 -0.89 -17.91 -24.55
C THR A 225 -0.05 -17.51 -23.34
N ASP A 226 -0.42 -17.99 -22.13
CA ASP A 226 0.33 -17.75 -20.90
C ASP A 226 1.75 -18.32 -20.98
N PHE A 227 1.91 -19.52 -21.58
CA PHE A 227 3.21 -20.14 -21.78
C PHE A 227 4.10 -19.32 -22.73
N ILE A 228 3.55 -18.83 -23.84
CA ILE A 228 4.30 -18.00 -24.80
C ILE A 228 4.73 -16.69 -24.14
N CYS A 229 3.84 -16.02 -23.41
CA CYS A 229 4.15 -14.78 -22.70
C CYS A 229 5.25 -14.99 -21.65
N ALA A 230 5.18 -16.07 -20.87
CA ALA A 230 6.23 -16.40 -19.90
C ALA A 230 7.60 -16.67 -20.57
N ALA A 231 7.60 -17.37 -21.70
CA ALA A 231 8.83 -17.67 -22.45
C ALA A 231 9.45 -16.41 -23.09
N GLN A 232 8.63 -15.47 -23.58
CA GLN A 232 9.08 -14.19 -24.11
C GLN A 232 9.70 -13.31 -23.01
N MET A 233 9.07 -13.27 -21.83
CA MET A 233 9.60 -12.54 -20.67
C MET A 233 10.94 -13.11 -20.20
N ALA A 234 11.10 -14.44 -20.20
CA ALA A 234 12.36 -15.09 -19.85
C ALA A 234 13.49 -14.76 -20.85
N LYS A 235 13.20 -14.80 -22.17
CA LYS A 235 14.17 -14.43 -23.21
C LYS A 235 14.58 -12.94 -23.13
N ALA A 236 13.65 -12.05 -22.79
CA ALA A 236 13.95 -10.63 -22.61
C ALA A 236 14.84 -10.37 -21.38
N ALA A 237 14.68 -11.17 -20.32
CA ALA A 237 15.54 -11.11 -19.14
C ALA A 237 16.96 -11.60 -19.44
N ASP A 238 17.12 -12.68 -20.21
CA ASP A 238 18.44 -13.25 -20.55
C ASP A 238 19.26 -12.38 -21.52
N ALA A 239 18.60 -11.58 -22.38
CA ALA A 239 19.28 -10.66 -23.29
C ALA A 239 19.98 -9.46 -22.60
N SER A 240 19.77 -9.29 -21.28
CA SER A 240 20.29 -8.16 -20.50
C SER A 240 21.61 -8.42 -19.75
N LEU A 241 22.24 -9.59 -19.95
CA LEU A 241 23.50 -9.96 -19.31
C LEU A 241 24.64 -10.17 -20.34
N PRO A 242 25.87 -9.67 -20.10
CA PRO A 242 27.00 -9.94 -20.99
C PRO A 242 27.47 -11.39 -20.84
N GLU A 243 27.49 -12.15 -21.95
CA GLU A 243 28.07 -13.50 -21.99
C GLU A 243 29.61 -13.46 -21.86
N GLU A 244 30.16 -13.91 -20.73
CA GLU A 244 31.55 -14.38 -20.66
C GLU A 244 31.61 -15.90 -20.88
N LYS A 245 32.16 -16.34 -22.02
CA LYS A 245 32.49 -17.75 -22.28
C LYS A 245 33.91 -18.08 -21.80
N PRO A 246 34.12 -19.10 -20.93
CA PRO A 246 35.43 -19.69 -20.74
C PRO A 246 35.66 -20.89 -21.68
N LYS A 247 36.86 -20.91 -22.26
CA LYS A 247 37.36 -21.81 -23.29
C LYS A 247 37.53 -23.26 -22.82
N LEU A 248 37.19 -24.19 -23.71
CA LEU A 248 37.54 -25.62 -23.65
C LEU A 248 39.06 -25.83 -23.59
N LYS A 249 39.53 -26.71 -22.69
CA LYS A 249 40.79 -27.44 -22.84
C LYS A 249 40.53 -28.93 -22.58
N HIS A 250 40.80 -29.75 -23.59
CA HIS A 250 40.85 -31.20 -23.52
C HIS A 250 42.06 -31.66 -22.70
N PHE A 251 41.88 -32.65 -21.82
CA PHE A 251 42.83 -33.74 -21.56
C PHE A 251 42.09 -34.95 -20.97
N ASP A 252 42.65 -36.12 -21.27
CA ASP A 252 42.11 -37.49 -21.32
C ASP A 252 41.49 -38.13 -20.07
N GLU A 253 40.74 -39.19 -20.41
CA GLU A 253 40.11 -40.24 -19.62
C GLU A 253 41.06 -40.94 -18.63
N ASP A 254 40.68 -40.95 -17.35
CA ASP A 254 40.27 -42.14 -16.58
C ASP A 254 40.13 -41.75 -15.08
N TYR A 255 39.32 -42.49 -14.31
CA TYR A 255 39.03 -42.41 -12.85
C TYR A 255 37.67 -41.80 -12.40
N PRO A 256 37.04 -42.37 -11.33
CA PRO A 256 35.58 -42.45 -11.19
C PRO A 256 34.90 -41.19 -10.63
N LYS A 257 33.73 -40.86 -11.22
CA LYS A 257 32.98 -39.58 -11.11
C LYS A 257 32.11 -39.37 -9.85
N HIS A 258 32.27 -40.10 -8.75
CA HIS A 258 31.34 -40.00 -7.60
C HIS A 258 31.82 -39.21 -6.37
N LYS A 259 32.95 -38.49 -6.42
CA LYS A 259 33.44 -37.68 -5.28
C LYS A 259 33.61 -36.17 -5.53
N LYS A 260 33.30 -35.65 -6.72
CA LYS A 260 33.50 -34.22 -7.05
C LYS A 260 32.35 -33.28 -6.65
N ARG A 261 31.11 -33.78 -6.48
CA ARG A 261 29.95 -32.94 -6.11
C ARG A 261 30.01 -32.46 -4.64
N SER A 262 30.47 -33.33 -3.74
CA SER A 262 30.60 -33.05 -2.30
C SER A 262 31.65 -31.99 -1.96
N TYR A 263 32.74 -31.89 -2.72
CA TYR A 263 33.80 -30.91 -2.46
C TYR A 263 33.44 -29.51 -2.99
N TYR A 264 32.70 -29.44 -4.09
CA TYR A 264 32.24 -28.17 -4.69
C TYR A 264 31.17 -27.48 -3.84
N GLU A 265 30.23 -28.24 -3.26
CA GLU A 265 29.25 -27.73 -2.29
C GLU A 265 29.90 -27.26 -0.99
N TYR A 266 30.94 -27.97 -0.52
CA TYR A 266 31.72 -27.56 0.65
C TYR A 266 32.51 -26.26 0.40
N ASP A 267 33.10 -26.09 -0.77
CA ASP A 267 33.82 -24.86 -1.15
C ASP A 267 32.87 -23.66 -1.37
N ILE A 268 31.67 -23.88 -1.93
CA ILE A 268 30.62 -22.85 -2.02
C ILE A 268 30.14 -22.47 -0.61
N TRP A 269 29.89 -23.44 0.26
CA TRP A 269 29.51 -23.19 1.65
C TRP A 269 30.58 -22.39 2.40
N LYS A 270 31.85 -22.76 2.24
CA LYS A 270 32.99 -22.07 2.88
C LYS A 270 33.23 -20.67 2.30
N LYS A 271 32.98 -20.44 1.00
CA LYS A 271 32.95 -19.09 0.40
C LYS A 271 31.78 -18.26 0.91
N LYS A 272 30.58 -18.84 1.05
CA LYS A 272 29.39 -18.18 1.61
C LYS A 272 29.58 -17.83 3.09
N GLN A 273 30.28 -18.68 3.84
CA GLN A 273 30.63 -18.45 5.24
C GLN A 273 31.71 -17.37 5.39
N ARG A 274 32.71 -17.35 4.48
CA ARG A 274 33.75 -16.32 4.42
C ARG A 274 33.18 -14.95 4.03
N MET A 275 32.28 -14.91 3.04
CA MET A 275 31.53 -13.70 2.67
C MET A 275 30.66 -13.18 3.83
N ARG A 276 30.05 -14.08 4.64
CA ARG A 276 29.31 -13.69 5.86
C ARG A 276 30.22 -13.13 6.97
N LEU A 277 31.45 -13.64 7.10
CA LEU A 277 32.44 -13.14 8.05
C LEU A 277 33.10 -11.83 7.58
N GLU A 278 33.41 -11.72 6.29
CA GLU A 278 33.98 -10.52 5.66
C GLU A 278 32.95 -9.38 5.62
N LYS A 279 31.66 -9.67 5.42
CA LYS A 279 30.56 -8.70 5.57
C LYS A 279 30.38 -8.21 7.02
N LYS A 280 30.93 -8.93 8.01
CA LYS A 280 31.00 -8.50 9.42
C LYS A 280 32.27 -7.68 9.75
N MET A 281 33.26 -7.60 8.85
CA MET A 281 34.58 -7.02 9.14
C MET A 281 34.99 -5.87 8.20
N LEU A 282 34.10 -5.39 7.32
CA LEU A 282 34.33 -4.19 6.49
C LEU A 282 33.63 -2.98 7.10
N PRO A 283 34.35 -1.91 7.50
CA PRO A 283 33.75 -0.63 7.81
C PRO A 283 33.54 0.15 6.52
N GLY A 284 32.28 0.25 6.08
CA GLY A 284 31.89 1.06 4.91
C GLY A 284 30.38 1.01 4.63
N ASP A 285 29.68 2.08 5.03
CA ASP A 285 28.45 2.65 4.44
C ASP A 285 27.23 1.77 4.08
N ASP A 286 26.90 0.77 4.92
CA ASP A 286 25.58 0.12 4.86
C ASP A 286 24.71 0.52 6.08
N GLU A 287 24.30 1.79 6.14
CA GLU A 287 23.29 2.27 7.10
C GLU A 287 21.90 1.67 6.79
N MET A 288 21.72 0.39 7.07
CA MET A 288 20.39 -0.13 7.40
C MET A 288 20.01 0.49 8.75
N ILE A 289 18.88 1.19 8.83
CA ILE A 289 18.38 1.77 10.09
C ILE A 289 18.29 0.63 11.12
N ARG A 290 19.17 0.66 12.13
CA ARG A 290 19.11 -0.30 13.24
C ARG A 290 18.00 0.16 14.17
N LEU A 291 16.84 -0.46 14.05
CA LEU A 291 15.76 -0.25 15.02
C LEU A 291 16.22 -0.70 16.41
N PRO A 292 15.88 0.04 17.48
CA PRO A 292 16.18 -0.37 18.85
C PRO A 292 15.61 -1.76 19.15
N ASN A 293 16.36 -2.59 19.86
CA ASN A 293 15.86 -3.85 20.42
C ASN A 293 16.26 -3.92 21.89
N PRO A 294 15.31 -3.85 22.84
CA PRO A 294 13.85 -3.81 22.65
C PRO A 294 13.32 -2.45 22.16
N MET A 295 12.25 -2.47 21.34
CA MET A 295 11.55 -1.26 20.84
C MET A 295 10.61 -0.65 21.91
N ILE A 296 11.18 -0.04 22.95
CA ILE A 296 10.44 0.54 24.09
C ILE A 296 10.33 2.07 24.06
N GLY A 297 10.71 2.72 22.97
CA GLY A 297 10.69 4.19 22.85
C GLY A 297 11.51 4.87 23.95
N PHE A 298 10.95 5.93 24.54
CA PHE A 298 11.51 6.63 25.70
C PHE A 298 11.04 6.05 27.04
N GLY A 299 10.38 4.89 27.00
CA GLY A 299 9.88 4.15 28.16
C GLY A 299 8.46 3.67 27.91
N VAL A 300 8.11 2.50 28.46
CA VAL A 300 6.76 1.91 28.41
C VAL A 300 6.24 1.67 29.83
N PRO A 301 4.91 1.53 30.05
CA PRO A 301 4.34 1.39 31.39
C PRO A 301 4.92 0.24 32.23
N THR A 302 5.39 -0.82 31.57
CA THR A 302 5.87 -2.06 32.20
C THR A 302 7.39 -2.09 32.44
N ASP A 303 8.16 -1.14 31.88
CA ASP A 303 9.62 -1.15 31.94
C ASP A 303 10.17 0.12 32.62
N PRO A 304 11.02 -0.02 33.66
CA PRO A 304 11.63 1.10 34.37
C PRO A 304 12.76 1.82 33.60
N ALA A 305 13.19 1.34 32.43
CA ALA A 305 14.20 2.00 31.58
C ALA A 305 13.63 3.24 30.87
N ILE A 306 13.24 4.25 31.67
CA ILE A 306 12.73 5.52 31.18
C ILE A 306 13.91 6.38 30.72
N VAL A 307 13.90 6.77 29.46
CA VAL A 307 14.75 7.86 28.99
C VAL A 307 14.23 9.13 29.64
N THR A 308 14.95 9.63 30.64
CA THR A 308 14.49 10.78 31.45
C THR A 308 14.95 12.12 30.89
N HIS A 309 15.84 12.12 29.89
CA HIS A 309 16.41 13.32 29.31
C HIS A 309 16.50 13.22 27.79
N ARG A 310 15.88 14.19 27.11
CA ARG A 310 16.04 14.44 25.67
C ARG A 310 16.23 15.93 25.46
N THR A 311 17.22 16.32 24.67
CA THR A 311 17.40 17.71 24.26
C THR A 311 16.69 17.92 22.94
N LEU A 312 15.86 18.95 22.87
CA LEU A 312 15.17 19.36 21.65
C LEU A 312 15.86 20.59 21.05
N PRO A 313 15.97 20.70 19.72
CA PRO A 313 16.37 21.94 19.08
C PRO A 313 15.40 23.07 19.42
N GLU A 314 15.89 24.31 19.54
CA GLU A 314 15.08 25.47 19.94
C GLU A 314 13.87 25.68 19.01
N ALA A 315 14.05 25.48 17.70
CA ALA A 315 12.98 25.55 16.72
C ALA A 315 11.87 24.51 16.94
N ALA A 316 12.15 23.39 17.61
CA ALA A 316 11.17 22.33 17.89
C ALA A 316 10.39 22.57 19.18
N ILE A 317 10.87 23.45 20.07
CA ILE A 317 10.31 23.66 21.41
C ILE A 317 9.09 24.58 21.35
N GLY A 318 8.12 24.34 22.24
CA GLY A 318 6.99 25.23 22.48
C GLY A 318 5.72 24.85 21.71
N PRO A 319 4.64 25.64 21.87
CA PRO A 319 3.40 25.44 21.17
C PRO A 319 3.52 25.82 19.67
N PRO A 320 2.78 25.15 18.78
CA PRO A 320 1.99 23.97 19.06
C PRO A 320 2.89 22.77 19.38
N TYR A 321 2.42 21.90 20.26
CA TYR A 321 2.98 20.56 20.31
C TYR A 321 2.66 19.85 18.99
N PHE A 322 3.56 19.02 18.49
CA PHE A 322 3.32 18.22 17.30
C PHE A 322 3.58 16.75 17.57
N TYR A 323 2.85 15.89 16.87
CA TYR A 323 2.96 14.45 16.98
C TYR A 323 2.71 13.80 15.62
N TYR A 324 3.75 13.19 15.06
CA TYR A 324 3.71 12.55 13.76
C TYR A 324 4.05 11.06 13.88
N GLU A 325 3.22 10.19 13.30
CA GLU A 325 3.41 8.74 13.28
C GLU A 325 3.78 8.23 11.88
N ASN A 326 4.68 7.24 11.84
CA ASN A 326 4.96 6.48 10.63
C ASN A 326 5.40 5.04 10.95
N VAL A 327 5.37 4.15 9.95
CA VAL A 327 5.83 2.77 10.08
C VAL A 327 7.31 2.69 10.46
N ALA A 328 7.66 1.87 11.46
CA ALA A 328 9.06 1.77 11.92
C ALA A 328 9.98 1.22 10.83
N LEU A 329 9.55 0.17 10.12
CA LEU A 329 10.27 -0.50 9.04
C LEU A 329 10.13 0.25 7.70
N ALA A 330 10.30 1.57 7.71
CA ALA A 330 10.26 2.39 6.50
C ALA A 330 11.52 2.17 5.62
N PRO A 331 11.46 2.44 4.30
CA PRO A 331 12.63 2.39 3.42
C PRO A 331 13.81 3.24 3.92
N LYS A 332 15.03 2.88 3.48
CA LYS A 332 16.26 3.60 3.85
C LYS A 332 16.14 5.09 3.49
N GLY A 333 16.57 5.96 4.40
CA GLY A 333 16.51 7.43 4.24
C GLY A 333 15.16 8.09 4.56
N VAL A 334 14.07 7.32 4.74
CA VAL A 334 12.75 7.89 5.07
C VAL A 334 12.77 8.56 6.45
N TRP A 335 13.28 7.87 7.48
CA TRP A 335 13.38 8.45 8.83
C TRP A 335 14.37 9.62 8.91
N THR A 336 15.44 9.60 8.12
CA THR A 336 16.37 10.73 7.99
C THR A 336 15.66 11.95 7.43
N THR A 337 14.84 11.77 6.38
CA THR A 337 14.03 12.85 5.80
C THR A 337 12.98 13.33 6.79
N ILE A 338 12.23 12.43 7.44
CA ILE A 338 11.20 12.81 8.41
C ILE A 338 11.81 13.62 9.55
N SER A 339 12.91 13.14 10.14
CA SER A 339 13.61 13.86 11.22
C SER A 339 14.07 15.24 10.75
N ARG A 340 14.73 15.33 9.58
CA ARG A 340 15.21 16.59 9.01
C ARG A 340 14.09 17.64 8.83
N PHE A 341 12.93 17.23 8.32
CA PHE A 341 11.80 18.14 8.11
C PHE A 341 11.03 18.47 9.38
N LEU A 342 11.11 17.62 10.41
CA LEU A 342 10.52 17.85 11.73
C LEU A 342 11.57 18.31 12.74
N TYR A 343 12.39 19.28 12.33
CA TYR A 343 13.36 20.00 13.16
C TYR A 343 14.45 19.13 13.78
N ASP A 344 14.94 18.13 13.05
CA ASP A 344 15.96 17.17 13.49
C ASP A 344 15.61 16.43 14.80
N VAL A 345 14.31 16.25 15.06
CA VAL A 345 13.83 15.54 16.24
C VAL A 345 13.94 14.04 16.04
N GLU A 346 14.61 13.38 16.99
CA GLU A 346 14.78 11.92 16.98
C GLU A 346 13.42 11.19 17.11
N PRO A 347 13.13 10.22 16.23
CA PRO A 347 11.92 9.41 16.31
C PRO A 347 11.93 8.47 17.53
N GLU A 348 10.83 8.45 18.27
CA GLU A 348 10.55 7.47 19.32
C GLU A 348 10.03 6.17 18.69
N PHE A 349 10.88 5.14 18.61
CA PHE A 349 10.50 3.83 18.09
C PHE A 349 9.92 2.92 19.17
N VAL A 350 8.64 2.57 19.05
CA VAL A 350 7.96 1.69 20.01
C VAL A 350 7.08 0.65 19.32
N ASP A 351 7.00 -0.52 19.93
CA ASP A 351 6.09 -1.59 19.52
C ASP A 351 4.85 -1.63 20.43
N SER A 352 3.65 -1.54 19.87
CA SER A 352 2.40 -1.62 20.64
C SER A 352 2.20 -2.96 21.36
N LYS A 353 3.03 -4.00 21.14
CA LYS A 353 3.00 -5.22 21.95
C LYS A 353 3.19 -4.97 23.45
N TYR A 354 3.80 -3.84 23.84
CA TYR A 354 3.96 -3.43 25.24
C TYR A 354 2.70 -2.78 25.81
N PHE A 355 1.73 -2.43 24.97
CA PHE A 355 0.48 -1.77 25.34
C PHE A 355 -0.73 -2.67 25.15
N CYS A 356 -0.74 -3.58 24.18
CA CYS A 356 -1.89 -4.47 23.93
C CYS A 356 -1.48 -5.86 23.44
N ALA A 357 -2.45 -6.73 23.14
CA ALA A 357 -2.24 -8.10 22.68
C ALA A 357 -1.75 -8.23 21.23
N SER A 358 -1.58 -7.13 20.47
CA SER A 358 -1.09 -7.13 19.08
C SER A 358 0.17 -6.28 18.93
N ALA A 359 1.18 -6.81 18.23
CA ALA A 359 2.37 -6.06 17.88
C ALA A 359 2.07 -5.00 16.81
N ARG A 360 2.66 -3.81 16.94
CA ARG A 360 2.56 -2.73 15.95
C ARG A 360 3.78 -1.82 16.09
N LYS A 361 4.83 -2.12 15.32
CA LYS A 361 6.09 -1.37 15.32
C LYS A 361 5.91 -0.04 14.59
N ARG A 362 6.05 1.08 15.30
CA ARG A 362 5.94 2.45 14.77
C ARG A 362 7.06 3.34 15.28
N GLY A 363 7.32 4.41 14.53
CA GLY A 363 8.13 5.53 15.00
C GLY A 363 7.24 6.76 15.16
N TYR A 364 7.53 7.56 16.19
CA TYR A 364 6.78 8.76 16.51
C TYR A 364 7.73 9.95 16.64
N VAL A 365 7.52 11.01 15.85
CA VAL A 365 8.30 12.25 15.97
C VAL A 365 7.40 13.30 16.62
N HIS A 366 7.84 13.83 17.75
CA HIS A 366 7.06 14.80 18.51
C HIS A 366 7.96 15.68 19.36
N ASN A 367 7.47 16.83 19.80
CA ASN A 367 8.14 17.70 20.77
C ASN A 367 7.53 17.62 22.19
N LEU A 368 6.67 16.62 22.45
CA LEU A 368 6.07 16.41 23.76
C LEU A 368 7.11 16.11 24.86
N PRO A 369 6.85 16.52 26.11
CA PRO A 369 7.59 16.03 27.28
C PRO A 369 7.50 14.51 27.40
N ILE A 370 8.56 13.91 27.94
CA ILE A 370 8.67 12.45 28.14
C ILE A 370 8.53 12.06 29.61
N GLN A 371 8.61 13.03 30.53
CA GLN A 371 8.43 12.83 31.96
C GLN A 371 6.95 12.79 32.34
N ASN A 372 6.63 12.06 33.40
CA ASN A 372 5.27 11.94 33.97
C ASN A 372 4.21 11.39 33.00
N ARG A 373 4.62 10.59 32.01
CA ARG A 373 3.67 9.81 31.20
C ARG A 373 2.95 8.79 32.10
N PHE A 374 1.67 8.57 31.84
CA PHE A 374 0.86 7.56 32.54
C PHE A 374 -0.03 6.78 31.55
N PRO A 375 -0.25 5.48 31.78
CA PRO A 375 -1.07 4.65 30.90
C PRO A 375 -2.57 4.95 31.05
N LEU A 376 -3.35 4.60 30.02
CA LEU A 376 -4.80 4.56 30.12
C LEU A 376 -5.25 3.50 31.13
N VAL A 377 -6.34 3.80 31.84
CA VAL A 377 -6.99 2.88 32.76
C VAL A 377 -8.46 2.72 32.32
N PRO A 378 -9.01 1.48 32.24
CA PRO A 378 -8.35 0.20 32.54
C PRO A 378 -7.28 -0.17 31.51
N LEU A 379 -6.28 -0.94 31.96
CA LEU A 379 -5.25 -1.47 31.07
C LEU A 379 -5.88 -2.46 30.09
N PRO A 380 -5.56 -2.38 28.79
CA PRO A 380 -6.05 -3.32 27.79
C PRO A 380 -5.43 -4.73 28.00
N PRO A 381 -6.05 -5.77 27.41
CA PRO A 381 -5.51 -7.14 27.48
C PRO A 381 -4.14 -7.22 26.81
N HIS A 382 -3.19 -7.91 27.47
CA HIS A 382 -1.82 -8.06 27.01
C HIS A 382 -1.58 -9.40 26.30
N SER A 383 -2.50 -10.34 26.29
CA SER A 383 -2.35 -11.60 25.57
C SER A 383 -3.58 -11.95 24.74
N ILE A 384 -3.42 -12.81 23.74
CA ILE A 384 -4.55 -13.32 22.93
C ILE A 384 -5.62 -13.91 23.83
N HIS A 385 -5.24 -14.66 24.86
CA HIS A 385 -6.19 -15.34 25.74
C HIS A 385 -6.91 -14.39 26.71
N GLU A 386 -6.28 -13.27 27.08
CA GLU A 386 -6.96 -12.20 27.84
C GLU A 386 -7.95 -11.45 26.95
N ALA A 387 -7.56 -11.16 25.70
CA ALA A 387 -8.39 -10.45 24.74
C ALA A 387 -9.56 -11.32 24.27
N LEU A 388 -9.31 -12.59 23.98
CA LEU A 388 -10.26 -13.55 23.39
C LEU A 388 -10.37 -14.82 24.24
N PRO A 389 -11.01 -14.76 25.43
CA PRO A 389 -11.02 -15.89 26.37
C PRO A 389 -11.60 -17.19 25.80
N LEU A 390 -12.56 -17.08 24.87
CA LEU A 390 -13.23 -18.22 24.23
C LEU A 390 -12.29 -19.03 23.33
N THR A 391 -11.22 -18.43 22.82
CA THR A 391 -10.25 -19.11 21.94
C THR A 391 -9.37 -20.10 22.71
N LYS A 392 -9.16 -19.88 24.01
CA LYS A 392 -8.27 -20.69 24.86
C LYS A 392 -8.63 -22.18 24.86
N LYS A 393 -9.92 -22.50 24.79
CA LYS A 393 -10.42 -23.89 24.75
C LYS A 393 -9.96 -24.65 23.52
N TRP A 394 -9.77 -23.95 22.40
CA TRP A 394 -9.50 -24.53 21.09
C TRP A 394 -8.04 -24.36 20.65
N TRP A 395 -7.22 -23.74 21.49
CA TRP A 395 -5.84 -23.43 21.18
C TRP A 395 -4.96 -24.69 21.25
N PRO A 396 -4.30 -25.11 20.16
CA PRO A 396 -3.41 -26.26 20.18
C PRO A 396 -2.16 -25.99 21.03
N SER A 397 -1.62 -27.04 21.67
CA SER A 397 -0.38 -26.96 22.46
C SER A 397 0.84 -26.51 21.64
N TRP A 398 0.85 -26.84 20.35
CA TRP A 398 1.93 -26.50 19.41
C TRP A 398 1.82 -25.08 18.83
N ASP A 399 0.70 -24.38 19.03
CA ASP A 399 0.58 -22.97 18.66
C ASP A 399 1.08 -22.09 19.81
N THR A 400 2.33 -21.67 19.72
CA THR A 400 3.04 -20.92 20.77
C THR A 400 2.68 -19.44 20.82
N ARG A 401 1.81 -18.94 19.93
CA ARG A 401 1.51 -17.51 19.85
C ARG A 401 0.72 -17.05 21.08
N THR A 402 1.27 -16.06 21.77
CA THR A 402 0.60 -15.35 22.88
C THR A 402 0.17 -13.92 22.49
N LYS A 403 0.69 -13.43 21.36
CA LYS A 403 0.45 -12.11 20.78
C LYS A 403 0.10 -12.24 19.30
N LEU A 404 -0.68 -11.29 18.80
CA LEU A 404 -0.98 -11.14 17.38
C LEU A 404 0.11 -10.31 16.69
N ASN A 405 0.22 -10.47 15.37
CA ASN A 405 1.04 -9.62 14.53
C ASN A 405 0.32 -8.29 14.24
N CYS A 406 0.97 -7.40 13.49
CA CYS A 406 0.38 -6.13 13.06
C CYS A 406 -0.96 -6.36 12.36
N LEU A 407 -2.00 -5.72 12.88
CA LEU A 407 -3.35 -5.77 12.32
C LEU A 407 -3.32 -5.16 10.91
N GLN A 408 -3.89 -5.89 9.95
CA GLN A 408 -3.86 -5.56 8.52
C GLN A 408 -5.19 -4.94 8.08
N THR A 409 -5.20 -4.34 6.89
CA THR A 409 -6.40 -3.78 6.25
C THR A 409 -7.27 -4.85 5.56
N CYS A 410 -6.73 -6.05 5.40
CA CYS A 410 -7.38 -7.19 4.77
C CYS A 410 -7.35 -8.42 5.69
N ILE A 411 -8.31 -9.32 5.47
CA ILE A 411 -8.50 -10.53 6.27
C ILE A 411 -8.28 -11.80 5.45
N GLY A 412 -7.97 -12.90 6.14
CA GLY A 412 -7.84 -14.22 5.51
C GLY A 412 -9.16 -14.67 4.88
N SER A 413 -9.08 -15.34 3.73
CA SER A 413 -10.25 -15.80 2.99
C SER A 413 -10.86 -17.08 3.59
N ALA A 414 -12.15 -17.32 3.33
CA ALA A 414 -12.82 -18.56 3.73
C ALA A 414 -12.17 -19.82 3.11
N LYS A 415 -11.63 -19.70 1.88
CA LYS A 415 -10.87 -20.78 1.23
C LYS A 415 -9.60 -21.13 2.01
N LEU A 416 -8.93 -20.13 2.58
CA LEU A 416 -7.73 -20.35 3.40
C LEU A 416 -8.07 -21.08 4.71
N THR A 417 -9.14 -20.66 5.40
CA THR A 417 -9.54 -21.32 6.65
C THR A 417 -10.04 -22.75 6.42
N ASP A 418 -10.71 -23.03 5.29
CA ASP A 418 -11.07 -24.39 4.87
C ASP A 418 -9.83 -25.26 4.58
N ARG A 419 -8.82 -24.71 3.88
CA ARG A 419 -7.55 -25.41 3.63
C ARG A 419 -6.83 -25.75 4.93
N ILE A 420 -6.77 -24.83 5.88
CA ILE A 420 -6.16 -25.08 7.20
C ILE A 420 -6.93 -26.17 7.94
N ARG A 421 -8.26 -26.11 7.95
CA ARG A 421 -9.10 -27.15 8.57
C ARG A 421 -8.79 -28.53 8.00
N LYS A 422 -8.85 -28.68 6.67
CA LYS A 422 -8.58 -29.96 5.99
C LYS A 422 -7.16 -30.47 6.28
N ALA A 423 -6.17 -29.58 6.31
CA ALA A 423 -4.79 -29.95 6.58
C ALA A 423 -4.55 -30.51 7.99
N VAL A 424 -5.39 -30.17 8.97
CA VAL A 424 -5.27 -30.66 10.36
C VAL A 424 -6.32 -31.69 10.74
N GLU A 425 -7.36 -31.87 9.92
CA GLU A 425 -8.49 -32.77 10.20
C GLU A 425 -8.09 -34.25 10.19
N ASP A 426 -7.10 -34.62 9.38
CA ASP A 426 -6.60 -36.00 9.26
C ASP A 426 -5.77 -36.46 10.48
N TYR A 427 -5.52 -35.58 11.45
CA TYR A 427 -4.67 -35.86 12.61
C TYR A 427 -5.48 -35.78 13.91
N ASP A 428 -5.61 -36.90 14.61
CA ASP A 428 -6.23 -36.96 15.95
C ASP A 428 -5.33 -36.37 17.06
N GLY A 429 -4.04 -36.15 16.77
CA GLY A 429 -3.04 -35.60 17.67
C GLY A 429 -2.28 -34.42 17.06
N GLU A 430 -1.00 -34.25 17.42
CA GLU A 430 -0.17 -33.18 16.85
C GLU A 430 0.15 -33.49 15.38
N PRO A 431 -0.16 -32.58 14.43
CA PRO A 431 0.19 -32.77 13.02
C PRO A 431 1.71 -32.81 12.82
N PRO A 432 2.22 -33.31 11.67
CA PRO A 432 3.64 -33.24 11.33
C PRO A 432 4.15 -31.79 11.35
N LEU A 433 5.44 -31.60 11.68
CA LEU A 433 6.06 -30.27 11.79
C LEU A 433 5.91 -29.43 10.52
N SER A 434 5.87 -30.03 9.33
CA SER A 434 5.61 -29.33 8.06
C SER A 434 4.22 -28.71 8.01
N VAL A 435 3.20 -29.44 8.47
CA VAL A 435 1.82 -28.96 8.56
C VAL A 435 1.69 -27.91 9.65
N GLN A 436 2.29 -28.14 10.82
CA GLN A 436 2.31 -27.14 11.90
C GLN A 436 2.92 -25.82 11.42
N LYS A 437 4.08 -25.88 10.76
CA LYS A 437 4.75 -24.71 10.19
C LYS A 437 3.86 -24.00 9.18
N PHE A 438 3.28 -24.72 8.21
CA PHE A 438 2.35 -24.15 7.24
C PHE A 438 1.17 -23.44 7.93
N VAL A 439 0.54 -24.08 8.92
CA VAL A 439 -0.61 -23.49 9.62
C VAL A 439 -0.18 -22.27 10.43
N LEU A 440 0.93 -22.32 11.17
CA LEU A 440 1.44 -21.18 11.93
C LEU A 440 1.80 -20.01 11.03
N ASP A 441 2.45 -20.25 9.89
CA ASP A 441 2.82 -19.20 8.94
C ASP A 441 1.58 -18.48 8.41
N GLN A 442 0.53 -19.24 8.03
CA GLN A 442 -0.74 -18.64 7.61
C GLN A 442 -1.46 -17.92 8.76
N CYS A 443 -1.44 -18.48 9.97
CA CYS A 443 -2.08 -17.87 11.12
C CYS A 443 -1.38 -16.58 11.56
N ARG A 444 -0.05 -16.52 11.48
CA ARG A 444 0.76 -15.31 11.71
C ARG A 444 0.54 -14.26 10.64
N LYS A 445 0.48 -14.67 9.37
CA LYS A 445 0.28 -13.76 8.24
C LYS A 445 -1.09 -13.07 8.27
N TRP A 446 -2.14 -13.82 8.60
CA TRP A 446 -3.52 -13.34 8.53
C TRP A 446 -4.17 -13.10 9.90
N ASN A 447 -3.39 -13.14 10.97
CA ASN A 447 -3.86 -13.03 12.36
C ASN A 447 -5.06 -13.95 12.67
N LEU A 448 -5.00 -15.21 12.20
CA LEU A 448 -6.06 -16.18 12.43
C LEU A 448 -6.01 -16.70 13.87
N VAL A 449 -7.18 -16.88 14.46
CA VAL A 449 -7.36 -17.38 15.83
C VAL A 449 -8.20 -18.65 15.85
N TRP A 450 -7.95 -19.53 16.82
CA TRP A 450 -8.67 -20.79 16.97
C TRP A 450 -10.05 -20.57 17.60
N VAL A 451 -11.10 -20.91 16.86
CA VAL A 451 -12.51 -20.68 17.26
C VAL A 451 -13.29 -21.99 17.47
N GLY A 452 -12.70 -23.12 17.11
CA GLY A 452 -13.30 -24.44 17.28
C GLY A 452 -12.30 -25.55 17.03
N ARG A 453 -12.69 -26.81 17.30
CA ARG A 453 -11.87 -27.97 16.94
C ARG A 453 -11.52 -27.92 15.46
N ASN A 454 -10.23 -27.86 15.15
CA ASN A 454 -9.67 -27.79 13.79
C ASN A 454 -10.14 -26.55 12.99
N LYS A 455 -10.64 -25.50 13.65
CA LYS A 455 -11.21 -24.32 13.01
C LYS A 455 -10.48 -23.05 13.43
N VAL A 456 -9.92 -22.37 12.45
CA VAL A 456 -9.38 -21.01 12.57
C VAL A 456 -10.29 -20.01 11.87
N ALA A 457 -10.34 -18.79 12.38
CA ALA A 457 -11.09 -17.69 11.78
C ALA A 457 -10.29 -16.38 11.81
N PRO A 458 -10.54 -15.44 10.88
CA PRO A 458 -10.05 -14.08 11.00
C PRO A 458 -10.71 -13.38 12.20
N LEU A 459 -10.07 -12.33 12.71
CA LEU A 459 -10.62 -11.49 13.77
C LEU A 459 -11.89 -10.78 13.29
N GLU A 460 -12.92 -10.71 14.13
CA GLU A 460 -14.11 -9.91 13.89
C GLU A 460 -13.82 -8.41 14.05
N PRO A 461 -14.56 -7.51 13.37
CA PRO A 461 -14.27 -6.09 13.43
C PRO A 461 -14.30 -5.49 14.84
N ASP A 462 -15.19 -5.97 15.72
CA ASP A 462 -15.24 -5.50 17.11
C ASP A 462 -14.09 -6.02 17.97
N GLU A 463 -13.53 -7.19 17.64
CA GLU A 463 -12.29 -7.68 18.26
C GLU A 463 -11.09 -6.82 17.83
N VAL A 464 -11.04 -6.39 16.56
CA VAL A 464 -10.02 -5.47 16.04
C VAL A 464 -10.14 -4.09 16.69
N GLU A 465 -11.36 -3.54 16.83
CA GLU A 465 -11.61 -2.29 17.56
C GLU A 465 -11.07 -2.34 18.99
N MET A 466 -11.36 -3.44 19.71
CA MET A 466 -10.88 -3.66 21.08
C MET A 466 -9.35 -3.73 21.14
N LEU A 467 -8.69 -4.47 20.25
CA LEU A 467 -7.22 -4.60 20.22
C LEU A 467 -6.52 -3.27 19.93
N LEU A 468 -7.16 -2.41 19.15
CA LEU A 468 -6.69 -1.06 18.84
C LEU A 468 -7.06 -0.02 19.92
N GLY A 469 -7.89 -0.38 20.89
CA GLY A 469 -8.30 0.50 22.00
C GLY A 469 -9.44 1.47 21.64
N PHE A 470 -10.18 1.21 20.57
CA PHE A 470 -11.39 1.95 20.21
C PHE A 470 -12.61 1.50 21.02
N PRO A 471 -13.64 2.35 21.17
CA PRO A 471 -14.94 1.94 21.69
C PRO A 471 -15.52 0.79 20.87
N ARG A 472 -16.29 -0.09 21.53
CA ARG A 472 -16.97 -1.17 20.83
C ARG A 472 -17.99 -0.61 19.84
N ASN A 473 -18.01 -1.15 18.62
CA ASN A 473 -18.84 -0.70 17.50
C ASN A 473 -18.48 0.70 16.98
N HIS A 474 -17.28 1.23 17.26
CA HIS A 474 -16.84 2.55 16.80
C HIS A 474 -16.96 2.73 15.28
N THR A 475 -16.63 1.68 14.51
CA THR A 475 -16.72 1.70 13.05
C THR A 475 -18.00 1.07 12.52
N ARG A 476 -18.98 0.73 13.37
CA ARG A 476 -20.21 0.04 12.95
C ARG A 476 -21.35 1.04 12.78
N GLY A 477 -21.94 1.07 11.58
CA GLY A 477 -23.14 1.86 11.28
C GLY A 477 -22.90 2.82 10.11
N GLY A 478 -23.89 3.66 9.81
CA GLY A 478 -23.70 4.76 8.84
C GLY A 478 -23.35 4.34 7.41
N GLY A 479 -23.77 3.14 6.97
CA GLY A 479 -23.56 2.66 5.59
C GLY A 479 -22.17 2.10 5.29
N ILE A 480 -21.27 2.00 6.28
CA ILE A 480 -19.93 1.42 6.07
C ILE A 480 -19.97 -0.09 5.81
N SER A 481 -19.26 -0.53 4.77
CA SER A 481 -19.13 -1.95 4.48
C SER A 481 -18.21 -2.65 5.47
N ARG A 482 -18.37 -3.97 5.64
CA ARG A 482 -17.45 -4.75 6.50
C ARG A 482 -16.00 -4.65 6.04
N THR A 483 -15.76 -4.57 4.74
CA THR A 483 -14.42 -4.41 4.15
C THR A 483 -13.81 -3.07 4.51
N ASP A 484 -14.58 -1.99 4.41
CA ASP A 484 -14.11 -0.65 4.76
C ASP A 484 -13.81 -0.53 6.25
N ARG A 485 -14.56 -1.23 7.13
CA ARG A 485 -14.22 -1.31 8.56
C ARG A 485 -12.81 -1.84 8.78
N TYR A 486 -12.45 -2.96 8.16
CA TYR A 486 -11.09 -3.51 8.29
C TYR A 486 -10.03 -2.59 7.71
N LYS A 487 -10.32 -1.95 6.57
CA LYS A 487 -9.42 -0.98 5.94
C LYS A 487 -9.13 0.20 6.87
N SER A 488 -10.18 0.82 7.42
CA SER A 488 -10.05 1.95 8.32
C SER A 488 -9.37 1.58 9.64
N LEU A 489 -9.67 0.40 10.20
CA LEU A 489 -9.05 -0.09 11.43
C LEU A 489 -7.56 -0.42 11.25
N GLY A 490 -7.18 -1.13 10.19
CA GLY A 490 -5.78 -1.50 9.93
C GLY A 490 -4.85 -0.29 9.84
N ASN A 491 -5.35 0.81 9.26
CA ASN A 491 -4.61 2.06 9.08
C ASN A 491 -4.70 3.04 10.26
N SER A 492 -5.54 2.77 11.27
CA SER A 492 -5.74 3.66 12.42
C SER A 492 -4.63 3.57 13.47
N PHE A 493 -4.56 4.51 14.41
CA PHE A 493 -3.65 4.41 15.55
C PHE A 493 -4.01 3.28 16.52
N GLN A 494 -3.02 2.76 17.23
CA GLN A 494 -3.25 2.04 18.47
C GLN A 494 -3.44 3.07 19.59
N VAL A 495 -4.66 3.17 20.12
CA VAL A 495 -5.11 4.25 21.00
C VAL A 495 -4.34 4.29 22.31
N ASP A 496 -4.06 3.14 22.94
CA ASP A 496 -3.41 3.11 24.26
C ASP A 496 -1.93 3.55 24.19
N THR A 497 -1.23 3.26 23.10
CA THR A 497 0.15 3.68 22.81
C THR A 497 0.19 5.19 22.62
N VAL A 498 -0.69 5.72 21.75
CA VAL A 498 -0.76 7.17 21.49
C VAL A 498 -1.19 7.92 22.75
N ALA A 499 -2.18 7.42 23.49
CA ALA A 499 -2.63 8.04 24.73
C ALA A 499 -1.54 8.05 25.81
N TYR A 500 -0.69 7.03 25.89
CA TYR A 500 0.46 7.06 26.80
C TYR A 500 1.41 8.22 26.47
N HIS A 501 1.71 8.48 25.21
CA HIS A 501 2.54 9.62 24.80
C HIS A 501 1.84 10.97 25.05
N LEU A 502 0.54 11.06 24.76
CA LEU A 502 -0.26 12.29 24.92
C LEU A 502 -0.67 12.57 26.39
N SER A 503 -0.47 11.62 27.31
CA SER A 503 -0.89 11.73 28.71
C SER A 503 -0.34 12.96 29.43
N VAL A 504 0.88 13.38 29.09
CA VAL A 504 1.55 14.58 29.63
C VAL A 504 0.77 15.88 29.38
N LEU A 505 -0.06 15.91 28.33
CA LEU A 505 -0.86 17.09 28.00
C LEU A 505 -2.00 17.34 29.01
N LYS A 506 -2.37 16.34 29.81
CA LYS A 506 -3.46 16.46 30.78
C LYS A 506 -3.16 17.49 31.86
N GLU A 507 -1.94 17.50 32.39
CA GLU A 507 -1.53 18.47 33.41
C GLU A 507 -1.23 19.85 32.80
N LEU A 508 -0.73 19.87 31.55
CA LEU A 508 -0.40 21.11 30.84
C LEU A 508 -1.65 21.90 30.42
N PHE A 509 -2.74 21.22 30.10
CA PHE A 509 -3.96 21.84 29.58
C PHE A 509 -5.22 21.43 30.37
N PRO A 510 -5.34 21.83 31.64
CA PRO A 510 -6.49 21.46 32.49
C PRO A 510 -7.83 21.99 31.97
N GLY A 511 -7.80 23.08 31.18
CA GLY A 511 -8.99 23.65 30.55
C GLY A 511 -9.44 22.93 29.28
N GLY A 512 -8.64 22.00 28.76
CA GLY A 512 -8.81 21.37 27.44
C GLY A 512 -7.99 22.03 26.34
N ILE A 513 -7.94 21.36 25.19
CA ILE A 513 -7.04 21.68 24.06
C ILE A 513 -7.79 22.02 22.77
N ASN A 514 -7.13 22.81 21.93
CA ASN A 514 -7.42 22.99 20.52
C ASN A 514 -6.53 22.06 19.69
N LEU A 515 -7.14 21.16 18.92
CA LEU A 515 -6.47 20.10 18.18
C LEU A 515 -6.59 20.34 16.66
N LEU A 516 -5.47 20.23 15.96
CA LEU A 516 -5.42 20.06 14.51
C LEU A 516 -4.99 18.62 14.20
N SER A 517 -5.90 17.83 13.62
CA SER A 517 -5.73 16.41 13.35
C SER A 517 -5.67 16.19 11.83
N LEU A 518 -4.47 15.98 11.30
CA LEU A 518 -4.23 15.76 9.88
C LEU A 518 -4.22 14.26 9.58
N PHE A 519 -4.91 13.83 8.52
CA PHE A 519 -5.08 12.41 8.19
C PHE A 519 -5.71 11.64 9.36
N SER A 520 -6.78 12.21 9.92
CA SER A 520 -7.33 11.77 11.22
C SER A 520 -7.90 10.35 11.19
N GLY A 521 -8.24 9.81 10.01
CA GLY A 521 -8.84 8.50 9.86
C GLY A 521 -10.11 8.40 10.70
N ILE A 522 -10.20 7.35 11.51
CA ILE A 522 -11.32 7.09 12.42
C ILE A 522 -11.19 7.80 13.79
N GLY A 523 -10.30 8.79 13.92
CA GLY A 523 -10.20 9.62 15.12
C GLY A 523 -9.38 9.01 16.26
N GLY A 524 -8.31 8.27 15.95
CA GLY A 524 -7.51 7.56 16.96
C GLY A 524 -6.88 8.46 18.03
N ALA A 525 -6.46 9.67 17.65
CA ALA A 525 -5.88 10.64 18.57
C ALA A 525 -6.95 11.28 19.46
N GLU A 526 -8.08 11.64 18.87
CA GLU A 526 -9.26 12.23 19.50
C GLU A 526 -9.83 11.28 20.55
N VAL A 527 -9.98 9.99 20.20
CA VAL A 527 -10.39 8.93 21.12
C VAL A 527 -9.38 8.79 22.27
N GLY A 528 -8.07 8.81 21.99
CA GLY A 528 -7.03 8.74 23.01
C GLY A 528 -7.08 9.91 23.99
N LEU A 529 -7.18 11.14 23.49
CA LEU A 529 -7.30 12.37 24.28
C LEU A 529 -8.58 12.39 25.13
N HIS A 530 -9.71 11.97 24.55
CA HIS A 530 -10.96 11.83 25.28
C HIS A 530 -10.86 10.79 26.41
N ARG A 531 -10.26 9.62 26.15
CA ARG A 531 -10.05 8.57 27.17
C ARG A 531 -9.08 9.00 28.28
N LEU A 532 -8.14 9.90 28.00
CA LEU A 532 -7.29 10.54 29.03
C LEU A 532 -8.06 11.51 29.93
N GLY A 533 -9.28 11.91 29.53
CA GLY A 533 -10.07 12.94 30.19
C GLY A 533 -9.61 14.36 29.84
N ILE A 534 -8.90 14.54 28.72
CA ILE A 534 -8.53 15.85 28.20
C ILE A 534 -9.72 16.38 27.39
N ARG A 535 -10.24 17.54 27.78
CA ARG A 535 -11.38 18.16 27.09
C ARG A 535 -10.96 18.64 25.69
N LEU A 536 -11.69 18.22 24.68
CA LEU A 536 -11.53 18.71 23.30
C LEU A 536 -12.38 19.97 23.12
N LYS A 537 -11.75 21.14 23.01
CA LYS A 537 -12.47 22.42 22.85
C LYS A 537 -12.85 22.65 21.39
N ASN A 538 -11.85 22.57 20.52
CA ASN A 538 -11.99 22.74 19.08
C ASN A 538 -11.12 21.69 18.41
N VAL A 539 -11.71 20.91 17.51
CA VAL A 539 -11.00 19.89 16.74
C VAL A 539 -11.19 20.21 15.27
N VAL A 540 -10.09 20.50 14.58
CA VAL A 540 -10.06 20.57 13.11
C VAL A 540 -9.51 19.24 12.61
N SER A 541 -10.39 18.42 12.05
CA SER A 541 -10.06 17.08 11.54
C SER A 541 -10.02 17.12 10.02
N VAL A 542 -8.90 16.66 9.45
CA VAL A 542 -8.69 16.58 8.00
C VAL A 542 -8.64 15.12 7.58
N GLU A 543 -9.63 14.70 6.80
CA GLU A 543 -9.77 13.31 6.38
C GLU A 543 -10.46 13.20 5.02
N ILE A 544 -9.80 12.52 4.08
CA ILE A 544 -10.27 12.40 2.69
C ILE A 544 -11.46 11.45 2.54
N SER A 545 -11.56 10.42 3.37
CA SER A 545 -12.65 9.45 3.29
C SER A 545 -13.89 9.95 4.03
N GLU A 546 -14.98 10.14 3.30
CA GLU A 546 -16.28 10.50 3.88
C GLU A 546 -16.74 9.48 4.94
N VAL A 547 -16.47 8.19 4.71
CA VAL A 547 -16.77 7.10 5.64
C VAL A 547 -16.09 7.31 6.99
N ASN A 548 -14.80 7.67 6.99
CA ASN A 548 -14.03 7.95 8.19
C ASN A 548 -14.52 9.23 8.88
N ARG A 549 -14.80 10.29 8.11
CA ARG A 549 -15.41 11.53 8.63
C ARG A 549 -16.74 11.25 9.34
N ASN A 550 -17.58 10.41 8.75
CA ASN A 550 -18.87 10.01 9.33
C ASN A 550 -18.68 9.23 10.63
N ILE A 551 -17.69 8.33 10.72
CA ILE A 551 -17.34 7.63 11.97
C ILE A 551 -16.98 8.62 13.07
N VAL A 552 -16.09 9.58 12.78
CA VAL A 552 -15.65 10.57 13.77
C VAL A 552 -16.81 11.47 14.21
N ARG A 553 -17.66 11.90 13.27
CA ARG A 553 -18.86 12.71 13.57
C ARG A 553 -19.84 11.96 14.46
N CYS A 554 -20.13 10.69 14.15
CA CYS A 554 -20.98 9.84 14.99
C CYS A 554 -20.38 9.67 16.40
N TRP A 555 -19.07 9.41 16.50
CA TRP A 555 -18.40 9.31 17.80
C TRP A 555 -18.47 10.62 18.59
N TRP A 556 -18.29 11.76 17.93
CA TRP A 556 -18.36 13.08 18.52
C TRP A 556 -19.72 13.35 19.17
N GLU A 557 -20.80 13.03 18.46
CA GLU A 557 -22.18 13.17 18.94
C GLU A 557 -22.50 12.17 20.05
N GLN A 558 -22.12 10.90 19.88
CA GLN A 558 -22.38 9.82 20.84
C GLN A 558 -21.68 10.03 22.18
N THR A 559 -20.50 10.66 22.18
CA THR A 559 -19.77 11.01 23.40
C THR A 559 -20.18 12.35 24.00
N ASN A 560 -21.19 13.01 23.42
CA ASN A 560 -21.73 14.30 23.85
C ASN A 560 -20.63 15.36 24.03
N GLN A 561 -19.69 15.44 23.08
CA GLN A 561 -18.62 16.43 23.14
C GLN A 561 -19.21 17.84 23.17
N THR A 562 -18.71 18.66 24.09
CA THR A 562 -19.16 20.06 24.26
C THR A 562 -18.42 21.07 23.39
N GLY A 563 -17.36 20.61 22.71
CA GLY A 563 -16.54 21.44 21.84
C GLY A 563 -17.08 21.54 20.42
N ASN A 564 -16.29 22.14 19.55
CA ASN A 564 -16.57 22.24 18.12
C ASN A 564 -15.74 21.21 17.34
N LEU A 565 -16.38 20.46 16.45
CA LEU A 565 -15.72 19.64 15.43
C LEU A 565 -15.87 20.34 14.08
N ILE A 566 -14.74 20.60 13.42
CA ILE A 566 -14.66 21.15 12.07
C ILE A 566 -14.02 20.08 11.20
N ASP A 567 -14.80 19.53 10.28
CA ASP A 567 -14.36 18.55 9.30
C ASP A 567 -13.91 19.23 8.00
N ILE A 568 -12.72 18.88 7.55
CA ILE A 568 -12.13 19.32 6.30
C ILE A 568 -11.79 18.07 5.50
N GLU A 569 -12.13 18.07 4.22
CA GLU A 569 -11.92 16.89 3.37
C GLU A 569 -10.47 16.74 2.93
N ASP A 570 -9.86 17.82 2.45
CA ASP A 570 -8.52 17.78 1.87
C ASP A 570 -7.56 18.71 2.60
N VAL A 571 -6.36 18.21 2.86
CA VAL A 571 -5.23 18.94 3.46
C VAL A 571 -4.81 20.16 2.63
N GLN A 572 -5.08 20.15 1.33
CA GLN A 572 -4.84 21.29 0.44
C GLN A 572 -5.76 22.49 0.73
N GLN A 573 -6.91 22.26 1.37
CA GLN A 573 -7.82 23.34 1.78
C GLN A 573 -7.29 24.14 2.97
N LEU A 574 -6.32 23.59 3.71
CA LEU A 574 -5.62 24.29 4.79
C LEU A 574 -4.47 25.14 4.24
N ASN A 575 -4.82 26.28 3.66
CA ASN A 575 -3.89 27.36 3.32
C ASN A 575 -3.69 28.33 4.49
N ALA A 576 -2.77 29.29 4.32
CA ALA A 576 -2.45 30.28 5.36
C ALA A 576 -3.69 31.08 5.81
N ASP A 577 -4.48 31.60 4.87
CA ASP A 577 -5.68 32.37 5.16
C ASP A 577 -6.70 31.57 5.97
N ARG A 578 -6.90 30.29 5.61
CA ARG A 578 -7.83 29.41 6.32
C ARG A 578 -7.35 29.12 7.73
N LEU A 579 -6.05 28.87 7.91
CA LEU A 579 -5.46 28.66 9.24
C LEU A 579 -5.55 29.93 10.10
N GLU A 580 -5.31 31.12 9.53
CA GLU A 580 -5.47 32.40 10.22
C GLU A 580 -6.93 32.65 10.63
N GLN A 581 -7.90 32.35 9.77
CA GLN A 581 -9.34 32.44 10.10
C GLN A 581 -9.72 31.52 11.25
N LEU A 582 -9.27 30.27 11.20
CA LEU A 582 -9.51 29.26 12.24
C LEU A 582 -8.91 29.73 13.58
N MET A 583 -7.64 30.13 13.56
CA MET A 583 -6.93 30.56 14.77
C MET A 583 -7.43 31.89 15.32
N SER A 584 -7.98 32.78 14.48
CA SER A 584 -8.66 34.00 14.92
C SER A 584 -10.01 33.71 15.59
N SER A 585 -10.67 32.61 15.22
CA SER A 585 -12.01 32.27 15.70
C SER A 585 -11.97 31.57 17.06
N PHE A 586 -11.02 30.66 17.29
CA PHE A 586 -10.97 29.86 18.52
C PHE A 586 -9.60 29.83 19.21
N GLY A 587 -8.66 30.69 18.79
CA GLY A 587 -7.30 30.76 19.29
C GLY A 587 -6.34 29.80 18.58
N GLY A 588 -5.08 29.82 18.98
CA GLY A 588 -4.05 28.91 18.42
C GLY A 588 -4.33 27.43 18.70
N PHE A 589 -3.59 26.56 18.01
CA PHE A 589 -3.63 25.12 18.24
C PHE A 589 -2.63 24.74 19.33
N ASP A 590 -3.07 23.90 20.27
CA ASP A 590 -2.19 23.38 21.33
C ASP A 590 -1.44 22.14 20.84
N LEU A 591 -2.08 21.35 19.96
CA LEU A 591 -1.54 20.11 19.43
C LEU A 591 -1.86 19.95 17.94
N VAL A 592 -0.83 19.59 17.15
CA VAL A 592 -0.94 19.19 15.73
C VAL A 592 -0.56 17.71 15.60
N VAL A 593 -1.54 16.85 15.35
CA VAL A 593 -1.34 15.39 15.19
C VAL A 593 -1.43 15.00 13.71
N GLY A 594 -0.61 14.04 13.29
CA GLY A 594 -0.77 13.40 11.99
C GLY A 594 -0.21 11.99 11.97
N GLY A 595 -0.79 11.15 11.12
CA GLY A 595 -0.23 9.83 10.77
C GLY A 595 0.06 9.78 9.29
N SER A 596 1.10 9.06 8.88
CA SER A 596 1.32 8.83 7.46
C SER A 596 0.17 7.98 6.89
N PRO A 597 -0.50 8.41 5.80
CA PRO A 597 -1.46 7.59 5.08
C PRO A 597 -0.71 6.46 4.37
N CYS A 598 -0.44 5.37 5.10
CA CYS A 598 0.45 4.30 4.69
C CYS A 598 -0.27 3.25 3.82
N ASN A 599 -0.53 3.50 2.53
CA ASN A 599 -0.72 2.37 1.60
C ASN A 599 0.58 1.99 0.86
N ASN A 600 1.49 2.96 0.64
CA ASN A 600 2.75 2.73 -0.09
C ASN A 600 4.00 2.43 0.79
N LEU A 601 3.89 2.52 2.11
CA LEU A 601 5.02 2.31 3.04
C LEU A 601 4.94 0.99 3.84
N ALA A 602 3.80 0.32 3.84
CA ALA A 602 3.63 -1.00 4.46
C ALA A 602 4.13 -2.10 3.52
N GLY A 603 5.05 -2.95 4.00
CA GLY A 603 5.69 -4.02 3.22
C GLY A 603 4.77 -5.09 2.61
N SER A 604 3.46 -5.01 2.85
CA SER A 604 2.43 -5.90 2.31
C SER A 604 2.09 -5.63 0.84
N ASN A 605 2.28 -4.40 0.33
CA ASN A 605 1.98 -4.02 -1.04
C ASN A 605 3.26 -4.04 -1.91
N ARG A 606 3.62 -5.21 -2.43
CA ARG A 606 4.87 -5.44 -3.19
C ARG A 606 4.98 -4.70 -4.55
N HIS A 607 4.00 -3.89 -4.96
CA HIS A 607 3.95 -3.34 -6.31
C HIS A 607 4.27 -1.85 -6.48
N HIS A 608 4.42 -1.05 -5.42
CA HIS A 608 4.94 0.32 -5.51
C HIS A 608 5.76 0.67 -4.27
N ARG A 609 7.08 0.48 -4.34
CA ARG A 609 8.04 0.95 -3.33
C ARG A 609 8.56 2.33 -3.71
N ASP A 610 7.67 3.30 -3.84
CA ASP A 610 8.06 4.62 -4.34
C ASP A 610 8.67 5.52 -3.25
N GLY A 611 8.98 4.98 -2.06
CA GLY A 611 9.63 5.73 -0.97
C GLY A 611 8.88 7.03 -0.65
N LEU A 612 9.63 8.11 -0.38
CA LEU A 612 9.04 9.45 -0.20
C LEU A 612 8.73 10.19 -1.52
N GLU A 613 8.89 9.53 -2.68
CA GLU A 613 8.67 10.11 -4.01
C GLU A 613 7.32 9.69 -4.62
N GLY A 614 6.59 8.76 -3.98
CA GLY A 614 5.24 8.35 -4.40
C GLY A 614 4.15 9.41 -4.13
N LYS A 615 3.00 9.29 -4.81
CA LYS A 615 1.85 10.22 -4.70
C LYS A 615 1.30 10.39 -3.28
N GLU A 616 1.49 9.42 -2.38
CA GLU A 616 1.08 9.50 -0.96
C GLU A 616 2.13 10.16 -0.05
N SER A 617 3.37 10.26 -0.52
CA SER A 617 4.48 10.82 0.24
C SER A 617 4.54 12.35 0.19
N SER A 618 3.84 12.97 -0.76
CA SER A 618 3.53 14.40 -0.76
C SER A 618 2.80 14.84 0.51
N LEU A 619 1.98 13.95 1.08
CA LEU A 619 1.14 14.25 2.24
C LEU A 619 1.97 14.48 3.52
N PHE A 620 3.18 13.90 3.61
CA PHE A 620 4.14 14.26 4.65
C PHE A 620 4.62 15.71 4.53
N PHE A 621 4.89 16.18 3.31
CA PHE A 621 5.28 17.57 3.10
C PHE A 621 4.13 18.54 3.37
N ASP A 622 2.89 18.14 3.10
CA ASP A 622 1.71 18.91 3.52
C ASP A 622 1.58 19.00 5.05
N TYR A 623 1.86 17.90 5.78
CA TYR A 623 1.94 17.95 7.24
C TYR A 623 2.97 18.98 7.72
N CYS A 624 4.19 18.94 7.17
CA CYS A 624 5.26 19.86 7.53
C CYS A 624 4.90 21.31 7.20
N ARG A 625 4.37 21.54 5.99
CA ARG A 625 3.89 22.85 5.54
C ARG A 625 2.86 23.43 6.50
N ILE A 626 1.86 22.64 6.90
CA ILE A 626 0.81 23.10 7.81
C ILE A 626 1.37 23.35 9.21
N LEU A 627 2.22 22.46 9.73
CA LEU A 627 2.87 22.64 11.03
C LEU A 627 3.67 23.96 11.08
N ASP A 628 4.46 24.24 10.04
CA ASP A 628 5.23 25.47 9.91
C ASP A 628 4.33 26.71 9.82
N LEU A 629 3.23 26.64 9.04
CA LEU A 629 2.26 27.73 8.95
C LEU A 629 1.61 28.02 10.30
N VAL A 630 1.16 26.99 11.02
CA VAL A 630 0.58 27.13 12.36
C VAL A 630 1.59 27.79 13.29
N LYS A 631 2.83 27.31 13.33
CA LYS A 631 3.91 27.91 14.12
C LYS A 631 4.14 29.37 13.78
N CYS A 632 4.25 29.69 12.50
CA CYS A 632 4.46 31.07 12.04
C CYS A 632 3.32 32.00 12.49
N ILE A 633 2.05 31.58 12.35
CA ILE A 633 0.90 32.37 12.77
C ILE A 633 0.88 32.52 14.30
N MET A 634 1.19 31.46 15.06
CA MET A 634 1.25 31.52 16.53
C MET A 634 2.37 32.41 17.06
N THR A 635 3.48 32.56 16.34
CA THR A 635 4.55 33.50 16.74
C THR A 635 4.25 34.96 16.41
N ARG A 636 3.30 35.23 15.50
CA ARG A 636 2.91 36.58 15.09
C ARG A 636 1.84 37.20 15.99
N ASN A 637 1.03 36.36 16.65
CA ASN A 637 -0.05 36.73 17.56
C ASN A 637 0.40 36.61 19.01
#